data_AF-A0A925V7Q6-F1
#
_entry.id   AF-A0A925V7Q6-F1
#
_cell.length_a   1.000
_cell.length_b   1.000
_cell.length_c   1.000
_cell.angle_alpha   90.00
_cell.angle_beta   90.00
_cell.angle_gamma   90.00
#
_symmetry.space_group_name_H-M   'P 1'
#
loop_
_entity.id
_entity.type
_entity.pdbx_description
1 polymer ?
#
loop_
_entity_poly.entity_id
_entity_poly.type
_entity_poly.pdbx_seq_one_letter_code
_entity_poly.pdbx_strand_id
1 'polypeptide(L)'
;MAFVMFGTKGKARRVPDGLVETRHCPECDKTTAFHECEVETTFTAYHFIDLWSSKATQFACAACGSLMPLDKTSEPALSPRERAAALAAQANAAAVAAKEAVIAAKQAALQRLDDEREAARRTQARDQAVEDELAAMKARLRGG
;
A
#
# COMPACT_ATOMS: atom_id res chain seq x y z
N MET A 1 12.04 -11.56 61.50
CA MET A 1 11.29 -11.71 60.24
C MET A 1 11.48 -10.44 59.43
N ALA A 2 12.27 -10.51 58.34
CA ALA A 2 12.45 -9.37 57.45
C ALA A 2 11.22 -9.28 56.53
N PHE A 3 10.39 -8.26 56.74
CA PHE A 3 9.29 -7.93 55.84
C PHE A 3 9.88 -7.27 54.60
N VAL A 4 9.88 -7.98 53.47
CA VAL A 4 10.25 -7.41 52.17
C VAL A 4 8.98 -6.77 51.58
N MET A 5 8.85 -5.45 51.72
CA MET A 5 7.84 -4.69 50.98
C MET A 5 8.42 -4.29 49.62
N PHE A 6 7.85 -4.86 48.55
CA PHE A 6 8.08 -4.41 47.18
C PHE A 6 7.08 -3.30 46.87
N GLY A 7 7.57 -2.08 46.59
CA GLY A 7 6.73 -0.94 46.21
C GLY A 7 7.12 -0.44 44.83
N THR A 8 6.21 -0.53 43.86
CA THR A 8 6.38 0.10 42.54
C THR A 8 5.82 1.52 42.58
N LYS A 9 6.66 2.55 42.42
CA LYS A 9 6.21 3.92 42.18
C LYS A 9 6.24 4.17 40.66
N GLY A 10 5.08 4.19 40.02
CA GLY A 10 4.94 4.60 38.62
C GLY A 10 4.75 6.11 38.51
N LYS A 11 5.56 6.79 37.72
CA LYS A 11 5.34 8.20 37.33
C LYS A 11 5.07 8.24 35.83
N ALA A 12 3.87 8.67 35.45
CA ALA A 12 3.52 8.94 34.06
C ALA A 12 3.81 10.42 33.75
N ARG A 13 4.66 10.70 32.77
CA ARG A 13 4.92 12.06 32.28
C ARG A 13 4.52 12.15 30.82
N ARG A 14 3.73 13.18 30.49
CA ARG A 14 3.38 13.49 29.10
C ARG A 14 4.62 13.97 28.37
N VAL A 15 4.88 13.41 27.18
CA VAL A 15 5.98 13.86 26.32
C VAL A 15 5.53 15.17 25.64
N PRO A 16 6.25 16.29 25.81
CA PRO A 16 5.83 17.60 25.31
C PRO A 16 5.74 17.69 23.78
N ASP A 17 6.52 16.89 23.05
CA ASP A 17 6.50 16.76 21.57
C ASP A 17 6.06 15.35 21.11
N GLY A 18 5.30 14.64 21.97
CA GLY A 18 4.88 13.27 21.70
C GLY A 18 3.88 13.15 20.55
N LEU A 19 3.84 11.95 19.95
CA LEU A 19 2.88 11.63 18.89
C LEU A 19 1.45 11.81 19.39
N VAL A 20 0.62 12.52 18.62
CA VAL A 20 -0.81 12.70 18.91
C VAL A 20 -1.61 12.01 17.82
N GLU A 21 -2.33 10.96 18.19
CA GLU A 21 -3.19 10.24 17.26
C GLU A 21 -4.65 10.31 17.70
N THR A 22 -5.55 10.53 16.74
CA THR A 22 -6.99 10.51 17.01
C THR A 22 -7.51 9.11 16.78
N ARG A 23 -7.90 8.42 17.86
CA ARG A 23 -8.41 7.05 17.79
C ARG A 23 -9.63 6.87 18.69
N HIS A 24 -10.31 5.75 18.50
CA HIS A 24 -11.45 5.38 19.33
C HIS A 24 -10.97 4.70 20.63
N CYS A 25 -11.43 5.21 21.77
CA CYS A 25 -11.07 4.68 23.08
C CYS A 25 -12.06 3.58 23.51
N PRO A 26 -11.60 2.35 23.81
CA PRO A 26 -12.47 1.25 24.23
C PRO A 26 -13.04 1.40 25.64
N GLU A 27 -12.45 2.28 26.48
CA GLU A 27 -12.96 2.51 27.84
C GLU A 27 -14.05 3.57 27.91
N CYS A 28 -13.92 4.65 27.13
CA CYS A 28 -14.87 5.76 27.16
C CYS A 28 -15.75 5.86 25.92
N ASP A 29 -15.55 4.96 24.95
CA ASP A 29 -16.31 4.83 23.69
C ASP A 29 -16.34 6.12 22.85
N LYS A 30 -15.40 7.03 23.11
CA LYS A 30 -15.26 8.32 22.41
C LYS A 30 -14.05 8.29 21.48
N THR A 31 -14.20 8.96 20.34
CA THR A 31 -13.07 9.26 19.46
C THR A 31 -12.32 10.46 20.03
N THR A 32 -11.11 10.21 20.52
CA THR A 32 -10.33 11.20 21.28
C THR A 32 -8.87 11.18 20.84
N ALA A 33 -8.18 12.30 21.07
CA ALA A 33 -6.74 12.35 20.92
C ALA A 33 -6.06 11.50 22.01
N PHE A 34 -5.12 10.66 21.60
CA PHE A 34 -4.22 9.93 22.47
C PHE A 34 -2.87 10.66 22.48
N HIS A 35 -2.39 10.99 23.67
CA HIS A 35 -1.10 11.65 23.87
C HIS A 35 -0.07 10.64 24.34
N GLU A 36 1.12 10.69 23.75
CA GLU A 36 2.25 9.89 24.21
C GLU A 36 2.67 10.29 25.64
N CYS A 37 2.75 9.29 26.50
CA CYS A 37 3.15 9.38 27.89
C CYS A 37 4.26 8.36 28.17
N GLU A 38 5.36 8.83 28.73
CA GLU A 38 6.38 7.94 29.27
C GLU A 38 5.97 7.49 30.67
N VAL A 39 5.86 6.18 30.86
CA VAL A 39 5.65 5.57 32.17
C VAL A 39 6.98 5.03 32.65
N GLU A 40 7.53 5.70 33.66
CA GLU A 40 8.72 5.24 34.36
C GLU A 40 8.29 4.34 35.52
N THR A 41 8.68 3.07 35.46
CA THR A 41 8.48 2.11 36.55
C THR A 41 9.81 1.85 37.23
N THR A 42 9.94 2.31 38.48
CA THR A 42 11.12 2.05 39.31
C THR A 42 10.83 0.89 40.26
N PHE A 43 11.64 -0.17 40.18
CA PHE A 43 11.60 -1.28 41.14
C PHE A 43 12.61 -1.03 42.25
N THR A 44 12.11 -0.78 43.46
CA THR A 44 12.94 -0.61 44.66
C THR A 44 12.90 -1.88 45.50
N ALA A 45 14.07 -2.38 45.89
CA ALA A 45 14.19 -3.39 46.95
C ALA A 45 15.15 -2.85 48.01
N TYR A 46 14.68 -2.88 49.25
CA TYR A 46 15.24 -2.16 50.39
C TYR A 46 15.19 -0.64 50.18
N HIS A 47 14.83 0.09 51.23
CA HIS A 47 14.44 1.51 51.26
C HIS A 47 15.36 2.55 50.56
N PHE A 48 16.50 2.13 49.96
CA PHE A 48 17.58 2.98 49.47
C PHE A 48 18.26 2.52 48.15
N ILE A 49 17.89 1.39 47.54
CA ILE A 49 18.56 0.91 46.31
C ILE A 49 17.55 0.73 45.18
N ASP A 50 17.65 1.59 44.17
CA ASP A 50 16.95 1.43 42.88
C ASP A 50 17.65 0.33 42.09
N LEU A 51 17.01 -0.84 41.91
CA LEU A 51 17.64 -1.97 41.21
C LEU A 51 17.56 -1.83 39.70
N TRP A 52 16.45 -1.30 39.18
CA TRP A 52 16.22 -1.14 37.75
C TRP A 52 15.07 -0.16 37.50
N SER A 53 15.24 0.73 36.51
CA SER A 53 14.16 1.56 35.97
C SER A 53 13.87 1.15 34.53
N SER A 54 12.62 0.83 34.23
CA SER A 54 12.15 0.59 32.86
C SER A 54 11.31 1.76 32.42
N LYS A 55 11.64 2.34 31.26
CA LYS A 55 10.85 3.36 30.59
C LYS A 55 10.01 2.67 29.51
N ALA A 56 8.70 2.81 29.59
CA ALA A 56 7.79 2.31 28.57
C ALA A 56 6.98 3.48 28.02
N THR A 57 6.91 3.58 26.70
CA THR A 57 6.03 4.53 26.02
C THR A 57 4.61 3.97 26.02
N GLN A 58 3.67 4.69 26.61
CA GLN A 58 2.24 4.38 26.59
C GLN A 58 1.46 5.58 26.09
N PHE A 59 0.23 5.38 25.64
CA PHE A 59 -0.62 6.47 25.18
C PHE A 59 -1.73 6.71 26.20
N ALA A 60 -1.91 7.97 26.58
CA ALA A 60 -2.99 8.41 27.46
C ALA A 60 -4.16 8.97 26.64
N CYS A 61 -5.36 8.48 26.90
CA CYS A 61 -6.58 9.07 26.33
C CYS A 61 -6.80 10.48 26.88
N ALA A 62 -7.03 11.48 26.02
CA ALA A 62 -7.31 12.86 26.45
C ALA A 62 -8.65 13.02 27.21
N ALA A 63 -9.60 12.09 27.06
CA ALA A 63 -10.90 12.18 27.71
C ALA A 63 -10.98 11.47 29.06
N CYS A 64 -10.40 10.27 29.20
CA CYS A 64 -10.47 9.48 30.43
C CYS A 64 -9.12 9.33 31.14
N GLY A 65 -8.00 9.67 30.49
CA GLY A 65 -6.66 9.53 31.07
C GLY A 65 -6.15 8.08 31.15
N SER A 66 -6.88 7.11 30.58
CA SER A 66 -6.48 5.70 30.58
C SER A 66 -5.17 5.52 29.81
N LEU A 67 -4.20 4.82 30.41
CA LEU A 67 -2.90 4.51 29.82
C LEU A 67 -2.95 3.16 29.11
N MET A 68 -2.67 3.13 27.81
CA MET A 68 -2.73 1.92 27.00
C MET A 68 -1.65 1.87 25.92
N PRO A 69 -1.22 0.67 25.49
CA PRO A 69 -0.39 0.52 24.29
C PRO A 69 -1.20 0.82 23.02
N LEU A 70 -0.58 1.53 22.07
CA LEU A 70 -1.22 2.04 20.84
C LEU A 70 -1.86 0.93 19.99
N ASP A 71 -1.28 -0.27 20.00
CA ASP A 71 -1.76 -1.41 19.21
C ASP A 71 -3.19 -1.86 19.55
N LYS A 72 -3.70 -1.50 20.73
CA LYS A 72 -5.06 -1.86 21.18
C LYS A 72 -6.13 -0.85 20.80
N THR A 73 -5.77 0.26 20.15
CA THR A 73 -6.73 1.28 19.75
C THR A 73 -7.13 1.10 18.30
N SER A 74 -8.42 0.81 18.08
CA SER A 74 -9.02 0.57 16.77
C SER A 74 -8.76 1.73 15.80
N GLU A 75 -8.54 1.39 14.53
CA GLU A 75 -8.30 2.33 13.43
C GLU A 75 -9.32 3.48 13.44
N PRO A 76 -8.91 4.70 13.03
CA PRO A 76 -9.82 5.83 12.94
C PRO A 76 -11.02 5.45 12.09
N ALA A 77 -12.22 5.60 12.65
CA ALA A 77 -13.47 5.35 11.95
C ALA A 77 -13.61 6.41 10.83
N LEU A 78 -13.06 6.11 9.64
CA LEU A 78 -13.35 6.84 8.42
C LEU A 78 -14.86 7.00 8.33
N SER A 79 -15.33 8.23 8.11
CA SER A 79 -16.76 8.50 8.09
C SER A 79 -17.44 7.63 7.02
N PRO A 80 -18.72 7.26 7.19
CA PRO A 80 -19.45 6.47 6.19
C PRO A 80 -19.38 7.08 4.78
N ARG A 81 -19.28 8.42 4.71
CA ARG A 81 -19.16 9.21 3.48
C ARG A 81 -17.80 9.04 2.80
N GLU A 82 -16.72 9.01 3.56
CA GLU A 82 -15.36 8.79 3.03
C GLU A 82 -15.17 7.34 2.57
N ARG A 83 -15.74 6.37 3.30
CA ARG A 83 -15.75 4.97 2.88
C ARG A 83 -16.50 4.77 1.56
N ALA A 84 -17.67 5.40 1.43
CA ALA A 84 -18.44 5.37 0.19
C ALA A 84 -17.70 6.03 -0.99
N ALA A 85 -17.01 7.16 -0.73
CA ALA A 85 -16.20 7.83 -1.75
C ALA A 85 -14.99 6.98 -2.19
N ALA A 86 -14.31 6.32 -1.26
CA ALA A 86 -13.18 5.42 -1.57
C ALA A 86 -13.63 4.21 -2.39
N LEU A 87 -14.76 3.60 -2.05
CA LEU A 87 -15.34 2.49 -2.81
C LEU A 87 -15.76 2.92 -4.22
N ALA A 88 -16.38 4.10 -4.36
CA ALA A 88 -16.74 4.66 -5.66
C ALA A 88 -15.50 4.96 -6.52
N ALA A 89 -14.44 5.50 -5.92
CA ALA A 89 -13.18 5.75 -6.61
C ALA A 89 -12.52 4.45 -7.11
N GLN A 90 -12.50 3.39 -6.29
CA GLN A 90 -12.00 2.07 -6.70
C GLN A 90 -12.82 1.47 -7.84
N ALA A 91 -14.15 1.56 -7.77
CA ALA A 91 -15.04 1.06 -8.83
C ALA A 91 -14.79 1.79 -10.16
N ASN A 92 -14.60 3.12 -10.11
CA ASN A 92 -14.28 3.91 -11.30
C ASN A 92 -12.90 3.57 -11.87
N ALA A 93 -11.89 3.39 -11.02
CA ALA A 93 -10.55 2.98 -11.44
C ALA A 93 -10.57 1.60 -12.12
N ALA A 94 -11.29 0.63 -11.56
CA ALA A 94 -11.46 -0.69 -12.16
C ALA A 94 -12.19 -0.63 -13.52
N ALA A 95 -13.20 0.22 -13.64
CA ALA A 95 -13.93 0.41 -14.90
C ALA A 95 -13.06 1.07 -15.99
N VAL A 96 -12.18 2.00 -15.63
CA VAL A 96 -11.23 2.62 -16.58
C VAL A 96 -10.18 1.59 -17.02
N ALA A 97 -9.58 0.86 -16.09
CA ALA A 97 -8.59 -0.18 -16.41
C ALA A 97 -9.17 -1.27 -17.32
N ALA A 98 -10.42 -1.68 -17.08
CA ALA A 98 -11.10 -2.65 -17.95
C ALA A 98 -11.30 -2.12 -19.38
N LYS A 99 -11.64 -0.83 -19.54
CA LYS A 99 -11.79 -0.20 -20.86
C LYS A 99 -10.45 -0.09 -21.59
N GLU A 100 -9.39 0.30 -20.89
CA GLU A 100 -8.05 0.40 -21.46
C GLU A 100 -7.53 -0.97 -21.93
N ALA A 101 -7.78 -2.04 -21.16
CA ALA A 101 -7.42 -3.39 -21.57
C ALA A 101 -8.12 -3.83 -22.86
N VAL A 102 -9.40 -3.49 -23.03
CA VAL A 102 -10.15 -3.79 -24.26
C VAL A 102 -9.62 -2.99 -25.45
N ILE A 103 -9.29 -1.71 -25.26
CA ILE A 103 -8.72 -0.86 -26.31
C ILE A 103 -7.34 -1.39 -26.73
N ALA A 104 -6.48 -1.71 -25.78
CA ALA A 104 -5.15 -2.26 -26.03
C ALA A 104 -5.25 -3.60 -26.79
N ALA A 105 -6.18 -4.49 -26.39
CA ALA A 105 -6.41 -5.76 -27.09
C ALA A 105 -6.86 -5.56 -28.54
N LYS A 106 -7.76 -4.60 -28.79
CA LYS A 106 -8.20 -4.26 -30.15
C LYS A 106 -7.08 -3.67 -31.01
N GLN A 107 -6.26 -2.78 -30.43
CA GLN A 107 -5.13 -2.20 -31.14
C GLN A 107 -4.07 -3.25 -31.50
N ALA A 108 -3.77 -4.17 -30.58
CA ALA A 108 -2.85 -5.27 -30.86
C ALA A 108 -3.39 -6.21 -31.95
N ALA A 109 -4.70 -6.47 -31.98
CA ALA A 109 -5.31 -7.27 -33.04
C ALA A 109 -5.22 -6.58 -34.41
N LEU A 110 -5.45 -5.26 -34.47
CA LEU A 110 -5.33 -4.49 -35.71
C LEU A 110 -3.89 -4.47 -36.23
N GLN A 111 -2.91 -4.24 -35.35
CA GLN A 111 -1.49 -4.27 -35.72
C GLN A 111 -1.08 -5.60 -36.34
N ARG A 112 -1.51 -6.73 -35.76
CA ARG A 112 -1.23 -8.05 -36.33
C ARG A 112 -1.78 -8.24 -37.74
N LEU A 113 -3.01 -7.77 -37.99
CA LEU A 113 -3.61 -7.86 -39.32
C LEU A 113 -2.87 -6.99 -40.34
N ASP A 114 -2.42 -5.80 -39.94
CA ASP A 114 -1.65 -4.91 -40.80
C ASP A 114 -0.25 -5.49 -41.10
N ASP A 115 0.42 -6.05 -40.09
CA ASP A 115 1.71 -6.74 -40.25
C ASP A 115 1.60 -7.95 -41.20
N GLU A 116 0.55 -8.77 -41.05
CA GLU A 116 0.27 -9.91 -41.93
C GLU A 116 0.04 -9.46 -43.38
N ARG A 117 -0.73 -8.38 -43.58
CA ARG A 117 -0.97 -7.82 -44.92
C ARG A 117 0.30 -7.28 -45.54
N GLU A 118 1.14 -6.60 -44.77
CA GLU A 118 2.41 -6.09 -45.28
C GLU A 118 3.37 -7.23 -45.63
N ALA A 119 3.45 -8.26 -44.77
CA ALA A 119 4.25 -9.44 -45.04
C ALA A 119 3.79 -10.15 -46.32
N ALA A 120 2.48 -10.35 -46.50
CA ALA A 120 1.92 -10.94 -47.71
C ALA A 120 2.18 -10.11 -48.96
N ARG A 121 2.12 -8.77 -48.86
CA ARG A 121 2.46 -7.88 -49.98
C ARG A 121 3.94 -7.99 -50.35
N ARG A 122 4.83 -8.10 -49.36
CA ARG A 122 6.27 -8.27 -49.57
C ARG A 122 6.59 -9.62 -50.22
N THR A 123 5.93 -10.71 -49.82
CA THR A 123 6.13 -12.02 -50.45
C THR A 123 5.64 -12.01 -51.90
N GLN A 124 4.43 -11.49 -52.16
CA GLN A 124 3.91 -11.37 -53.52
C GLN A 124 4.83 -10.56 -54.44
N ALA A 125 5.37 -9.44 -53.96
CA ALA A 125 6.30 -8.62 -54.74
C ALA A 125 7.61 -9.37 -55.05
N ARG A 126 8.10 -10.20 -54.12
CA ARG A 126 9.30 -11.02 -54.34
C ARG A 126 9.04 -12.13 -55.36
N ASP A 127 7.90 -12.80 -55.26
CA ASP A 127 7.53 -13.88 -56.18
C ASP A 127 7.36 -13.34 -57.60
N GLN A 128 6.69 -12.19 -57.76
CA GLN A 128 6.57 -11.49 -59.05
C GLN A 128 7.94 -11.14 -59.64
N ALA A 129 8.87 -10.63 -58.82
CA ALA A 129 10.22 -10.31 -59.30
C ALA A 129 10.98 -11.57 -59.79
N VAL A 130 10.83 -12.71 -59.10
CA VAL A 130 11.44 -13.98 -59.53
C VAL A 130 10.81 -14.49 -60.83
N GLU A 131 9.49 -14.37 -60.98
CA GLU A 131 8.79 -14.73 -62.22
C GLU A 131 9.25 -13.86 -63.40
N ASP A 132 9.43 -12.55 -63.19
CA ASP A 132 9.93 -11.62 -64.20
C ASP A 132 11.37 -11.97 -64.64
N GLU A 133 12.25 -12.32 -63.69
CA GLU A 133 13.62 -12.77 -63.98
C GLU A 133 13.63 -14.08 -64.79
N LEU A 134 12.78 -15.05 -64.40
CA LEU A 134 12.64 -16.32 -65.12
C LEU A 134 12.09 -16.10 -66.54
N ALA A 135 11.11 -15.22 -66.71
CA ALA A 135 10.56 -14.84 -68.01
C ALA A 135 11.64 -14.20 -68.89
N ALA A 136 12.46 -13.30 -68.33
CA ALA A 136 13.58 -12.67 -69.04
C ALA A 136 14.64 -13.68 -69.47
N MET A 137 15.02 -14.64 -68.61
CA MET A 137 15.95 -15.71 -68.98
C MET A 137 15.38 -16.62 -70.06
N LYS A 138 14.10 -17.00 -69.95
CA LYS A 138 13.42 -17.85 -70.93
C LYS A 138 13.32 -17.16 -72.30
N ALA A 139 13.09 -15.85 -72.33
CA ALA A 139 13.11 -15.07 -73.57
C ALA A 139 14.50 -15.07 -74.23
N ARG A 140 15.57 -14.91 -73.44
CA ARG A 140 16.96 -14.98 -73.94
C ARG A 140 17.31 -16.34 -74.56
N LEU A 141 16.85 -17.44 -73.96
CA LEU A 141 17.14 -18.80 -74.45
C LEU A 141 16.36 -19.17 -75.73
N ARG A 142 15.26 -18.48 -76.05
CA ARG A 142 14.44 -18.77 -77.25
C ARG A 142 14.78 -17.90 -78.47
N GLY A 143 15.49 -16.79 -78.26
CA GLY A 143 15.87 -15.85 -79.32
C GLY A 143 17.34 -15.93 -79.76
N GLY A 144 18.10 -16.90 -79.24
CA GLY A 144 19.50 -17.19 -79.62
C GLY A 144 19.61 -18.47 -80.43
#